data_AF-A0A1Y3SLN8-F1
#
_entry.id   AF-A0A1Y3SLN8-F1
#
_cell.length_a   1.000
_cell.length_b   1.000
_cell.length_c   1.000
_cell.angle_alpha   90.00
_cell.angle_beta   90.00
_cell.angle_gamma   90.00
#
_symmetry.space_group_name_H-M   'P 1'
#
loop_
_entity.id
_entity.type
_entity.pdbx_description
1 polymer ?
#
loop_
_entity_poly.entity_id
_entity_poly.type
_entity_poly.pdbx_seq_one_letter_code
_entity_poly.pdbx_strand_id
1 'polypeptide(L)'
;MNLEDATKEELIWWIKEHAVELKYELKHFESDIMFRRYRQFNDKAHIAGERYSKALAEYSALLSPYMGLPISSIPRDVCKKGANLEQIMLQASKEQRRYWKAADKCLRKYDQM
;
A
#
# COMPACT_ATOMS: atom_id res chain seq x y z
N MET A 1 2.01 -22.37 -5.15
CA MET A 1 3.21 -21.81 -4.54
C MET A 1 3.83 -22.92 -3.74
N ASN A 2 5.07 -23.24 -4.03
CA ASN A 2 5.75 -24.31 -3.31
C ASN A 2 6.26 -23.80 -1.96
N LEU A 3 6.54 -24.72 -1.03
CA LEU A 3 7.10 -24.39 0.28
C LEU A 3 8.43 -23.62 0.17
N GLU A 4 9.18 -23.87 -0.90
CA GLU A 4 10.46 -23.20 -1.24
C GLU A 4 10.29 -21.73 -1.66
N ASP A 5 9.08 -21.32 -2.09
CA ASP A 5 8.77 -19.93 -2.46
C ASP A 5 8.38 -19.06 -1.24
N ALA A 6 8.20 -19.69 -0.07
CA ALA A 6 7.91 -18.99 1.17
C ALA A 6 9.19 -18.45 1.80
N THR A 7 9.13 -17.25 2.40
CA THR A 7 10.26 -16.75 3.17
C THR A 7 10.40 -17.50 4.48
N LYS A 8 11.58 -17.43 5.10
CA LYS A 8 11.81 -18.05 6.42
C LYS A 8 10.85 -17.49 7.47
N GLU A 9 10.55 -16.19 7.42
CA GLU A 9 9.64 -15.49 8.32
C GLU A 9 8.18 -15.92 8.12
N GLU A 10 7.80 -16.24 6.89
CA GLU A 10 6.49 -16.78 6.54
C GLU A 10 6.32 -18.19 7.08
N LEU A 11 7.33 -19.05 6.89
CA LEU A 11 7.32 -20.41 7.42
C LEU A 11 7.29 -20.44 8.95
N ILE A 12 8.13 -19.63 9.61
CA ILE A 12 8.16 -19.54 11.08
C ILE A 12 6.81 -19.06 11.62
N TRP A 13 6.21 -18.05 10.98
CA TRP A 13 4.89 -17.58 11.39
C TRP A 13 3.82 -18.66 11.22
N TRP A 14 3.80 -19.33 10.07
CA TRP A 14 2.80 -20.35 9.80
C TRP A 14 2.91 -21.52 10.80
N ILE A 15 4.13 -21.99 11.09
CA ILE A 15 4.36 -23.01 12.12
C ILE A 15 3.86 -22.54 13.49
N LYS A 16 4.03 -21.26 13.84
CA LYS A 16 3.55 -20.70 15.11
C LYS A 16 2.03 -20.63 15.20
N GLU A 17 1.36 -20.24 14.13
CA GLU A 17 -0.12 -20.16 14.08
C GLU A 17 -0.77 -21.55 14.10
N HIS A 18 -0.15 -22.54 13.46
CA HIS A 18 -0.73 -23.88 13.27
C HIS A 18 -0.05 -24.97 14.12
N ALA A 19 0.70 -24.59 15.16
CA ALA A 19 1.55 -25.48 15.96
C ALA A 19 0.81 -26.67 16.61
N VAL A 20 -0.50 -26.57 16.78
CA VAL A 20 -1.32 -27.59 17.48
C VAL A 20 -1.83 -28.69 16.53
N GLU A 21 -1.93 -28.46 15.21
CA GLU A 21 -2.57 -29.39 14.25
C GLU A 21 -1.82 -29.53 12.91
N LEU A 22 -0.49 -29.58 12.96
CA LEU A 22 0.43 -29.61 11.81
C LEU A 22 0.11 -30.66 10.71
N LYS A 23 -0.57 -31.77 11.03
CA LYS A 23 -0.82 -32.86 10.08
C LYS A 23 -1.98 -32.60 9.10
N TYR A 24 -2.94 -31.74 9.46
CA TYR A 24 -4.11 -31.41 8.62
C TYR A 24 -4.01 -30.02 7.99
N GLU A 25 -3.23 -29.12 8.58
CA GLU A 25 -3.10 -27.71 8.18
C GLU A 25 -2.21 -27.48 6.95
N LEU A 26 -1.26 -28.39 6.63
CA LEU A 26 -0.35 -28.22 5.49
C LEU A 26 -1.06 -28.00 4.14
N LYS A 27 -2.31 -28.45 4.00
CA LYS A 27 -3.14 -28.20 2.81
C LYS A 27 -3.49 -26.73 2.60
N HIS A 28 -3.54 -25.94 3.68
CA HIS A 28 -3.88 -24.51 3.65
C HIS A 28 -2.64 -23.59 3.70
N PHE A 29 -1.43 -24.17 3.80
CA PHE A 29 -0.19 -23.39 3.87
C PHE A 29 -0.10 -22.31 2.80
N GLU A 30 -0.35 -22.68 1.54
CA GLU A 30 -0.30 -21.72 0.44
C GLU A 30 -1.33 -20.61 0.59
N SER A 31 -2.58 -20.96 0.90
CA SER A 31 -3.65 -19.98 1.06
C SER A 31 -3.36 -19.01 2.21
N ASP A 32 -2.83 -19.51 3.32
CA ASP A 32 -2.50 -18.70 4.50
C ASP A 32 -1.36 -17.73 4.20
N ILE A 33 -0.30 -18.21 3.53
CA ILE A 33 0.81 -17.33 3.12
C ILE A 33 0.34 -16.29 2.11
N MET A 34 -0.44 -16.67 1.09
CA MET A 34 -0.95 -15.72 0.10
C MET A 34 -1.87 -14.69 0.73
N PHE A 35 -2.73 -15.09 1.66
CA PHE A 35 -3.60 -14.19 2.40
C PHE A 35 -2.82 -13.24 3.31
N ARG A 36 -1.77 -13.72 3.97
CA ARG A 36 -0.87 -12.87 4.76
C ARG A 36 -0.16 -11.84 3.90
N ARG A 37 0.41 -12.25 2.75
CA ARG A 37 1.03 -11.34 1.78
C ARG A 37 0.03 -10.31 1.28
N TYR A 38 -1.20 -10.73 0.96
CA TYR A 38 -2.29 -9.84 0.58
C TYR A 38 -2.53 -8.75 1.64
N ARG A 39 -2.68 -9.13 2.92
CA ARG A 39 -2.85 -8.18 4.03
C ARG A 39 -1.68 -7.20 4.11
N GLN A 40 -0.44 -7.71 4.10
CA GLN A 40 0.75 -6.86 4.16
C GLN A 40 0.84 -5.86 3.00
N PHE A 41 0.47 -6.26 1.78
CA PHE A 41 0.43 -5.34 0.65
C PHE A 41 -0.69 -4.30 0.79
N ASN A 42 -1.86 -4.69 1.29
CA ASN A 42 -2.93 -3.73 1.57
C ASN A 42 -2.57 -2.74 2.67
N ASP A 43 -1.89 -3.15 3.72
CA ASP A 43 -1.41 -2.25 4.77
C ASP A 43 -0.44 -1.21 4.17
N LYS A 44 0.49 -1.66 3.32
CA LYS A 44 1.41 -0.74 2.61
C LYS A 44 0.67 0.19 1.64
N ALA A 45 -0.37 -0.31 0.96
CA ALA A 45 -1.21 0.52 0.10
C ALA A 45 -1.99 1.56 0.90
N HIS A 46 -2.48 1.19 2.09
CA HIS A 46 -3.18 2.09 3.00
C HIS A 46 -2.25 3.21 3.47
N ILE A 47 -1.04 2.88 3.96
CA ILE A 47 -0.02 3.86 4.37
C ILE A 47 0.36 4.81 3.21
N ALA A 48 0.44 4.30 1.98
CA ALA A 48 0.64 5.15 0.80
C ALA A 48 -0.56 6.09 0.55
N GLY A 49 -1.79 5.60 0.73
CA GLY A 49 -3.00 6.40 0.68
C GLY A 49 -3.04 7.50 1.73
N GLU A 50 -2.65 7.21 2.98
CA GLU A 50 -2.58 8.22 4.05
C GLU A 50 -1.60 9.35 3.72
N ARG A 51 -0.42 9.00 3.17
CA ARG A 51 0.56 10.00 2.69
C ARG A 51 -0.03 10.89 1.59
N TYR A 52 -0.77 10.30 0.65
CA TYR A 52 -1.49 11.07 -0.38
C TYR A 52 -2.49 12.03 0.25
N SER A 53 -3.38 11.52 1.12
CA SER A 53 -4.43 12.31 1.77
C SER A 53 -3.86 13.46 2.59
N LYS A 54 -2.76 13.22 3.30
CA LYS A 54 -2.05 14.26 4.06
C LYS A 54 -1.50 15.35 3.13
N ALA A 55 -0.81 14.97 2.06
CA ALA A 55 -0.25 15.94 1.10
C ALA A 55 -1.37 16.75 0.39
N LEU A 56 -2.50 16.12 0.08
CA LEU A 56 -3.66 16.81 -0.50
C LEU A 56 -4.28 17.82 0.48
N ALA A 57 -4.41 17.45 1.76
CA ALA A 57 -4.91 18.35 2.79
C ALA A 57 -3.98 19.56 2.96
N GLU A 58 -2.67 19.33 3.02
CA GLU A 58 -1.67 20.40 3.08
C GLU A 58 -1.70 21.28 1.83
N TYR A 59 -1.85 20.70 0.64
CA TYR A 59 -1.95 21.43 -0.62
C TYR A 59 -3.20 22.32 -0.66
N SER A 60 -4.34 21.77 -0.25
CA SER A 60 -5.61 22.50 -0.16
C SER A 60 -5.52 23.66 0.82
N ALA A 61 -4.93 23.44 2.00
CA ALA A 61 -4.71 24.48 3.00
C ALA A 61 -3.76 25.58 2.49
N LEU A 62 -2.69 25.19 1.78
CA LEU A 62 -1.70 26.11 1.21
C LEU A 62 -2.33 27.07 0.19
N LEU A 63 -3.26 26.58 -0.63
CA LEU A 63 -3.91 27.37 -1.68
C LEU A 63 -5.22 28.06 -1.24
N SER A 64 -5.82 27.62 -0.13
CA SER A 64 -7.07 28.18 0.39
C SER A 64 -7.10 29.72 0.47
N PRO A 65 -6.02 30.42 0.90
CA PRO A 65 -6.03 31.89 0.95
C PRO A 65 -6.10 32.59 -0.41
N TYR A 66 -5.79 31.87 -1.50
CA TYR A 66 -5.72 32.42 -2.85
C TYR A 66 -6.93 32.03 -3.72
N MET A 67 -7.91 31.35 -3.14
CA MET A 67 -9.10 30.91 -3.87
C MET A 67 -9.89 32.11 -4.41
N GLY A 68 -10.23 32.08 -5.70
CA GLY A 68 -10.94 33.16 -6.39
C GLY A 68 -10.05 34.32 -6.85
N LEU A 69 -8.76 34.32 -6.51
CA LEU A 69 -7.80 35.29 -7.01
C LEU A 69 -7.12 34.80 -8.31
N PRO A 70 -6.60 35.73 -9.14
CA PRO A 70 -5.79 35.34 -10.30
C PRO A 70 -4.54 34.55 -9.88
N ILE A 71 -4.07 33.63 -10.72
CA ILE A 71 -2.86 32.82 -10.47
C ILE A 71 -1.63 33.71 -10.19
N SER A 72 -1.54 34.88 -10.83
CA SER A 72 -0.46 35.84 -10.62
C SER A 72 -0.40 36.41 -9.19
N SER A 73 -1.47 36.27 -8.41
CA SER A 73 -1.50 36.66 -6.99
C SER A 73 -0.80 35.65 -6.07
N ILE A 74 -0.54 34.44 -6.55
CA ILE A 74 0.08 33.38 -5.76
C ILE A 74 1.59 33.61 -5.73
N PRO A 75 2.20 33.79 -4.54
CA PRO A 75 3.63 33.94 -4.41
C PRO A 75 4.40 32.75 -4.98
N ARG A 76 5.57 33.03 -5.56
CA ARG A 76 6.38 31.99 -6.22
C ARG A 76 6.84 30.89 -5.25
N ASP A 77 7.06 31.21 -3.99
CA ASP A 77 7.42 30.24 -2.95
C ASP A 77 6.23 29.33 -2.60
N VAL A 78 5.00 29.85 -2.59
CA VAL A 78 3.77 29.07 -2.43
C VAL A 78 3.61 28.11 -3.61
N CYS A 79 3.81 28.58 -4.85
CA CYS A 79 3.79 27.70 -6.03
C CYS A 79 4.82 26.57 -5.94
N LYS A 80 6.05 26.84 -5.48
CA LYS A 80 7.09 25.82 -5.29
C LYS A 80 6.68 24.79 -4.23
N LYS A 81 6.11 25.22 -3.11
CA LYS A 81 5.59 24.33 -2.07
C LYS A 81 4.45 23.45 -2.61
N GLY A 82 3.55 24.05 -3.39
CA GLY A 82 2.47 23.32 -4.07
C GLY A 82 3.00 22.23 -5.00
N ALA A 83 3.96 22.56 -5.86
CA ALA A 83 4.58 21.59 -6.77
C ALA A 83 5.27 20.42 -6.03
N ASN A 84 5.91 20.69 -4.88
CA ASN A 84 6.50 19.64 -4.06
C ASN A 84 5.42 18.69 -3.48
N LEU A 85 4.30 19.25 -3.01
CA LEU A 85 3.17 18.45 -2.51
C LEU A 85 2.54 17.61 -3.63
N GLU A 86 2.41 18.16 -4.83
CA GLU A 86 1.97 17.40 -6.02
C GLU A 86 2.90 16.23 -6.35
N GLN A 87 4.21 16.42 -6.25
CA GLN A 87 5.18 15.35 -6.45
C GLN A 87 5.02 14.24 -5.40
N ILE A 88 4.81 14.61 -4.14
CA ILE A 88 4.54 13.64 -3.06
C ILE A 88 3.25 12.87 -3.34
N MET A 89 2.17 13.56 -3.71
CA MET A 89 0.89 12.93 -4.09
C MET A 89 1.08 11.94 -5.25
N LEU A 90 1.82 12.34 -6.29
CA LEU A 90 2.08 11.48 -7.44
C LEU A 90 2.85 10.21 -7.05
N GLN A 91 3.88 10.33 -6.22
CA GLN A 91 4.67 9.19 -5.74
C GLN A 91 3.81 8.26 -4.87
N ALA A 92 3.07 8.82 -3.90
CA ALA A 92 2.18 8.07 -3.03
C ALA A 92 1.11 7.30 -3.84
N SER A 93 0.49 7.94 -4.83
CA SER A 93 -0.48 7.29 -5.73
C SER A 93 0.12 6.16 -6.58
N LYS A 94 1.37 6.32 -7.04
CA LYS A 94 2.08 5.26 -7.77
C LYS A 94 2.39 4.07 -6.85
N GLU A 95 2.86 4.32 -5.64
CA GLU A 95 3.14 3.28 -4.65
C GLU A 95 1.88 2.54 -4.23
N GLN A 96 0.79 3.26 -3.92
CA GLN A 96 -0.49 2.66 -3.56
C GLN A 96 -0.99 1.72 -4.65
N ARG A 97 -0.99 2.17 -5.92
CA ARG A 97 -1.37 1.32 -7.06
C ARG A 97 -0.45 0.11 -7.24
N ARG A 98 0.85 0.27 -7.01
CA ARG A 98 1.81 -0.85 -7.07
C ARG A 98 1.49 -1.90 -6.01
N TYR A 99 1.17 -1.49 -4.79
CA TYR A 99 0.82 -2.40 -3.70
C TYR A 99 -0.53 -3.07 -3.92
N TRP A 100 -1.56 -2.37 -4.38
CA TRP A 100 -2.83 -3.00 -4.77
C TRP A 100 -2.64 -4.05 -5.87
N LYS A 101 -1.85 -3.74 -6.91
CA LYS A 101 -1.52 -4.75 -7.94
C LYS A 101 -0.79 -5.97 -7.37
N ALA A 102 0.03 -5.80 -6.33
CA ALA A 102 0.69 -6.91 -5.66
C ALA A 102 -0.29 -7.74 -4.81
N ALA A 103 -1.19 -7.06 -4.09
CA ALA A 103 -2.28 -7.68 -3.33
C ALA A 103 -3.21 -8.49 -4.24
N ASP A 104 -3.67 -7.92 -5.36
CA ASP A 104 -4.52 -8.60 -6.34
C ASP A 104 -3.85 -9.87 -6.89
N LYS A 105 -2.53 -9.85 -7.09
CA LYS A 105 -1.78 -11.04 -7.55
C LYS A 105 -1.77 -12.16 -6.51
N CYS A 106 -1.81 -11.84 -5.22
CA CYS A 106 -1.95 -12.84 -4.17
C CYS A 106 -3.32 -13.55 -4.25
N LEU A 107 -4.38 -12.82 -4.59
CA LEU A 107 -5.73 -13.37 -4.74
C LEU A 107 -5.95 -14.09 -6.09
N ARG A 108 -5.41 -13.60 -7.20
CA ARG A 108 -5.58 -14.26 -8.51
C ARG A 108 -4.90 -15.62 -8.62
N LYS A 109 -3.86 -15.87 -7.82
CA LYS A 109 -3.26 -17.21 -7.69
C LYS A 109 -4.15 -18.18 -6.91
N TYR A 110 -5.07 -17.66 -6.09
CA TYR A 110 -6.02 -18.44 -5.31
C TYR A 110 -7.17 -18.98 -6.18
N ASP A 111 -7.70 -18.17 -7.12
CA ASP A 111 -8.80 -18.58 -8.02
C ASP A 111 -8.40 -19.65 -9.08
N GLN A 112 -7.11 -20.01 -9.17
CA GLN A 112 -6.58 -20.98 -10.14
C GLN A 112 -6.14 -22.31 -9.48
N MET A 113 -6.39 -22.50 -8.19
CA MET A 113 -6.13 -23.72 -7.43
C MET A 113 -7.43 -24.39 -7.00
#